data_AF-A0A1H9CUY3-F1
#
_entry.id   AF-A0A1H9CUY3-F1
#
_cell.length_a   1.000
_cell.length_b   1.000
_cell.length_c   1.000
_cell.angle_alpha   90.00
_cell.angle_beta   90.00
_cell.angle_gamma   90.00
#
_symmetry.space_group_name_H-M   'P 1'
#
loop_
_entity.id
_entity.type
_entity.pdbx_description
1 polymer ?
#
loop_
_entity_poly.entity_id
_entity_poly.type
_entity_poly.pdbx_seq_one_letter_code
_entity_poly.pdbx_strand_id
1 'polypeptide(L)'
;MLDRDDDSVEIGPPDKRTTLLFLRNHDRKLQKLRLHIDVKATDRSQAEELERLLSLGATRVDIGQGEDVSWHTLADPEGNEFCLLSGRADP
;
A
#
# COMPACT_ATOMS: atom_id res chain seq x y z
N MET A 1 12.92 -3.23 6.10
CA MET A 1 13.55 -2.30 5.14
C MET A 1 14.98 -2.78 4.95
N LEU A 2 15.41 -2.94 3.70
CA LEU A 2 16.73 -3.46 3.36
C LEU A 2 17.71 -2.35 3.01
N ASP A 3 17.24 -1.32 2.31
CA ASP A 3 18.03 -0.17 1.92
C ASP A 3 17.15 1.08 1.73
N ARG A 4 17.77 2.27 1.77
CA ARG A 4 17.14 3.56 1.47
C ARG A 4 18.19 4.59 1.08
N ASP A 5 17.92 5.30 0.00
CA ASP A 5 18.62 6.52 -0.41
C ASP A 5 17.61 7.67 -0.65
N ASP A 6 18.05 8.76 -1.28
CA ASP A 6 17.23 9.96 -1.51
C ASP A 6 16.07 9.73 -2.51
N ASP A 7 16.24 8.78 -3.42
CA ASP A 7 15.34 8.50 -4.53
C ASP A 7 14.72 7.10 -4.46
N SER A 8 15.16 6.24 -3.53
CA SER A 8 14.71 4.87 -3.46
C SER A 8 14.53 4.31 -2.04
N VAL A 9 13.59 3.37 -1.93
CA VAL A 9 13.40 2.54 -0.72
C VAL A 9 13.25 1.08 -1.14
N GLU A 10 14.07 0.19 -0.57
CA GLU A 10 13.99 -1.26 -0.80
C GLU A 10 13.38 -1.96 0.42
N ILE A 11 12.34 -2.76 0.18
CA ILE A 11 11.63 -3.56 1.18
C ILE A 11 11.68 -5.03 0.78
N GLY A 12 12.10 -5.89 1.69
CA GLY A 12 12.11 -7.34 1.47
C GLY A 12 12.64 -8.11 2.69
N PRO A 13 12.75 -9.44 2.58
CA PRO A 13 13.34 -10.29 3.62
C PRO A 13 14.86 -10.05 3.69
N PRO A 14 15.50 -10.29 4.86
CA PRO A 14 16.95 -10.10 5.02
C PRO A 14 17.81 -10.86 4.01
N ASP A 15 17.33 -12.00 3.53
CA ASP A 15 18.00 -12.84 2.53
C ASP A 15 17.80 -12.37 1.07
N LYS A 16 17.06 -11.28 0.86
CA LYS A 16 16.78 -10.64 -0.43
C LYS A 16 16.14 -11.54 -1.49
N ARG A 17 15.47 -12.64 -1.11
CA ARG A 17 14.83 -13.55 -2.08
C ARG A 17 13.72 -12.90 -2.91
N THR A 18 13.01 -11.90 -2.37
CA THR A 18 12.01 -11.12 -3.11
C THR A 18 11.94 -9.72 -2.51
N THR A 19 12.25 -8.70 -3.29
CA THR A 19 12.26 -7.31 -2.83
C THR A 19 11.33 -6.44 -3.67
N LEU A 20 10.75 -5.44 -3.03
CA LEU A 20 10.00 -4.34 -3.64
C LEU A 20 10.88 -3.11 -3.55
N LEU A 21 11.21 -2.53 -4.71
CA LEU A 21 11.95 -1.29 -4.81
C LEU A 21 10.97 -0.17 -5.20
N PHE A 22 10.84 0.82 -4.32
CA PHE A 22 10.04 2.02 -4.54
C PHE A 22 10.98 3.11 -5.01
N LEU A 23 10.78 3.57 -6.25
CA LEU A 23 11.56 4.65 -6.86
C LEU A 23 10.72 5.91 -6.88
N ARG A 24 11.31 7.05 -6.49
CA ARG A 24 10.69 8.35 -6.66
C ARG A 24 10.44 8.59 -8.15
N ASN A 25 9.18 8.74 -8.53
CA ASN A 25 8.80 9.05 -9.90
C ASN A 25 7.84 10.25 -9.93
N HIS A 26 8.08 11.19 -10.83
CA HIS A 26 7.21 12.34 -11.04
C HIS A 26 6.24 12.17 -12.20
N ASP A 27 6.37 11.07 -12.96
CA ASP A 27 5.46 10.75 -14.05
C ASP A 27 4.10 10.36 -13.51
N ARG A 28 3.06 10.83 -14.19
CA ARG A 28 1.68 10.42 -13.89
C ARG A 28 1.50 8.95 -14.26
N LYS A 29 0.90 8.17 -13.35
CA LYS A 29 0.44 6.81 -13.64
C LYS A 29 -0.46 6.77 -14.88
N LEU A 30 -0.08 5.98 -15.88
CA LEU A 30 -0.81 5.84 -17.15
C LEU A 30 -1.86 4.72 -17.12
N GLN A 31 -1.59 3.65 -16.40
CA GLN A 31 -2.45 2.46 -16.33
C GLN A 31 -2.41 1.84 -14.94
N LYS A 32 -3.44 1.07 -14.61
CA LYS A 32 -3.50 0.28 -13.38
C LYS A 32 -2.33 -0.71 -13.32
N LEU A 33 -1.70 -0.83 -12.15
CA LEU A 33 -0.72 -1.88 -11.92
C LEU A 33 -1.43 -3.25 -11.97
N ARG A 34 -0.84 -4.22 -12.67
CA ARG A 34 -1.32 -5.63 -12.63
C ARG A 34 -0.95 -6.33 -11.32
N LEU A 35 -0.21 -5.65 -10.45
CA LEU A 35 0.12 -6.05 -9.10
C LEU A 35 -0.86 -5.36 -8.15
N HIS A 36 -1.37 -6.11 -7.17
CA HIS A 36 -2.14 -5.57 -6.07
C HIS A 36 -1.35 -5.77 -4.78
N ILE A 37 -1.20 -4.72 -3.98
CA ILE A 37 -0.46 -4.75 -2.73
C ILE A 37 -1.45 -4.68 -1.58
N ASP A 38 -1.36 -5.65 -0.68
CA ASP A 38 -2.12 -5.66 0.56
C ASP A 38 -1.19 -5.36 1.73
N VAL A 39 -1.56 -4.39 2.56
CA VAL A 39 -0.82 -3.98 3.74
C VAL A 39 -1.67 -4.14 4.99
N LYS A 40 -1.00 -4.36 6.11
CA LYS A 40 -1.61 -4.47 7.43
C LYS A 40 -0.75 -3.72 8.44
N ALA A 41 -1.38 -2.90 9.27
CA ALA A 41 -0.72 -2.33 10.44
C ALA A 41 -0.32 -3.42 11.44
N THR A 42 0.90 -3.36 11.95
CA THR A 42 1.40 -4.31 12.96
C THR A 42 1.36 -3.76 14.38
N ASP A 43 1.16 -2.46 14.53
CA ASP A 43 1.33 -1.70 15.78
C ASP A 43 0.13 -0.81 16.16
N ARG A 44 -0.93 -0.79 15.33
CA ARG A 44 -2.18 -0.05 15.58
C ARG A 44 -3.38 -0.74 14.92
N SER A 45 -4.58 -0.29 15.25
CA SER A 45 -5.81 -0.79 14.63
C SER A 45 -5.91 -0.36 13.15
N GLN A 46 -6.74 -1.06 12.37
CA GLN A 46 -7.02 -0.68 10.99
C GLN A 46 -7.60 0.74 10.88
N ALA A 47 -8.45 1.14 11.82
CA ALA A 47 -9.05 2.47 11.83
C ALA A 47 -8.00 3.57 12.06
N GLU A 48 -7.13 3.40 13.04
CA GLU A 48 -6.04 4.36 13.31
C GLU A 48 -5.05 4.44 12.14
N GLU A 49 -4.74 3.30 11.50
CA GLU A 49 -3.88 3.28 10.32
C GLU A 49 -4.56 3.95 9.12
N LEU A 50 -5.86 3.74 8.92
CA LEU A 50 -6.63 4.39 7.88
C LEU A 50 -6.58 5.90 8.03
N GLU A 51 -6.84 6.42 9.24
CA GLU A 51 -6.74 7.86 9.53
C GLU A 51 -5.34 8.40 9.25
N ARG A 52 -4.30 7.66 9.66
CA ARG A 52 -2.90 8.04 9.40
C ARG A 52 -2.60 8.11 7.90
N LEU A 53 -2.98 7.09 7.13
CA LEU A 53 -2.72 7.05 5.68
C LEU A 53 -3.44 8.18 4.95
N LEU A 54 -4.69 8.48 5.33
CA LEU A 54 -5.43 9.62 4.78
C LEU A 54 -4.73 10.94 5.11
N SER A 55 -4.20 11.11 6.33
CA SER A 55 -3.45 12.30 6.73
C SER A 55 -2.15 12.50 5.93
N LEU A 56 -1.58 11.41 5.40
CA LEU A 56 -0.40 11.39 4.53
C LEU A 56 -0.73 11.60 3.04
N GLY A 57 -2.02 11.79 2.69
CA GLY A 57 -2.45 12.08 1.34
C GLY A 57 -2.98 10.87 0.56
N ALA A 58 -3.13 9.70 1.20
CA ALA A 58 -3.86 8.61 0.57
C ALA A 58 -5.35 8.98 0.38
N THR A 59 -5.99 8.41 -0.62
CA THR A 59 -7.41 8.63 -0.93
C THR A 59 -8.15 7.30 -0.98
N ARG A 60 -9.43 7.28 -0.60
CA ARG A 60 -10.27 6.07 -0.76
C ARG A 60 -10.61 5.86 -2.23
N VAL A 61 -10.56 4.62 -2.68
CA VAL A 61 -10.90 4.24 -4.05
C VAL A 61 -11.91 3.10 -4.04
N ASP A 62 -12.87 3.18 -4.96
CA ASP A 62 -13.79 2.10 -5.27
C ASP A 62 -13.30 1.38 -6.54
N ILE A 63 -13.05 0.08 -6.41
CA ILE A 63 -12.67 -0.83 -7.49
C ILE A 63 -13.75 -1.90 -7.74
N GLY A 64 -14.93 -1.75 -7.15
CA GLY A 64 -16.04 -2.71 -7.22
C GLY A 64 -16.02 -3.76 -6.11
N GLN A 65 -15.33 -3.49 -4.99
CA GLN A 65 -15.20 -4.43 -3.87
C GLN A 65 -16.48 -4.62 -3.06
N GLY A 66 -17.48 -3.73 -3.20
CA GLY A 66 -18.72 -3.77 -2.42
C GLY A 66 -18.56 -3.26 -0.98
N GLU A 67 -19.67 -3.14 -0.24
CA GLU A 67 -19.68 -2.59 1.13
C GLU A 67 -19.33 -3.64 2.20
N ASP A 68 -19.46 -4.94 1.89
CA ASP A 68 -19.31 -6.04 2.85
C ASP A 68 -17.86 -6.53 3.04
N VAL A 69 -16.88 -5.85 2.43
CA VAL A 69 -15.47 -6.23 2.56
C VAL A 69 -14.84 -5.70 3.83
N SER A 70 -13.92 -6.48 4.39
CA SER A 70 -13.24 -6.15 5.65
C SER A 70 -11.99 -5.28 5.46
N TRP A 71 -11.68 -4.86 4.24
CA TRP A 71 -10.51 -4.02 3.91
C TRP A 71 -10.94 -2.68 3.32
N HIS A 72 -10.03 -1.71 3.35
CA HIS A 72 -10.18 -0.45 2.63
C HIS A 72 -9.27 -0.43 1.41
N THR A 73 -9.82 -0.17 0.24
CA THR A 73 -9.02 0.12 -0.95
C THR A 73 -8.67 1.61 -0.98
N LEU A 74 -7.37 1.90 -1.08
CA LEU A 74 -6.81 3.24 -1.08
C LEU A 74 -5.93 3.43 -2.32
N ALA A 75 -5.75 4.69 -2.72
CA ALA A 75 -4.66 5.10 -3.61
C ALA A 75 -3.69 6.01 -2.87
N ASP A 76 -2.39 5.80 -3.09
CA ASP A 76 -1.36 6.73 -2.65
C ASP A 76 -1.40 8.06 -3.47
N PRO A 77 -0.60 9.08 -3.12
CA PRO A 77 -0.58 10.35 -3.86
C PRO A 77 -0.20 10.23 -5.35
N GLU A 78 0.47 9.15 -5.76
CA GLU A 78 0.84 8.87 -7.15
C GLU A 78 -0.27 8.09 -7.91
N GLY A 79 -1.32 7.68 -7.19
CA GLY A 79 -2.46 6.95 -7.73
C GLY A 79 -2.30 5.43 -7.73
N ASN A 80 -1.31 4.86 -7.03
CA ASN A 80 -1.14 3.41 -6.93
C ASN A 80 -2.15 2.84 -5.94
N GLU A 81 -2.97 1.86 -6.37
CA GLU A 81 -3.98 1.26 -5.51
C GLU A 81 -3.39 0.15 -4.62
N PHE A 82 -3.81 0.13 -3.36
CA PHE A 82 -3.47 -0.90 -2.38
C PHE A 82 -4.63 -1.12 -1.41
N CYS A 83 -4.66 -2.27 -0.72
CA CYS A 83 -5.65 -2.55 0.31
C CYS A 83 -5.05 -2.50 1.72
N LEU A 84 -5.75 -1.83 2.63
CA LEU A 84 -5.49 -1.88 4.05
C LEU A 84 -6.39 -2.94 4.69
N LEU A 85 -5.79 -4.07 5.10
CA LEU A 85 -6.52 -5.20 5.67
C LEU A 85 -6.86 -4.99 7.15
N SER A 86 -8.02 -5.48 7.60
CA SER A 86 -8.46 -5.49 9.03
C SER A 86 -7.75 -6.56 9.85
N GLY A 87 -7.31 -7.62 9.18
CA GLY A 87 -6.71 -8.81 9.75
C GLY A 87 -5.84 -9.52 8.71
N ARG A 88 -5.39 -10.74 9.00
CA ARG A 88 -4.78 -11.56 7.96
C ARG A 88 -5.91 -11.93 7.00
N ALA A 89 -5.75 -11.71 5.69
CA ALA A 89 -6.56 -12.46 4.74
C ALA A 89 -6.24 -13.93 4.99
N ASP A 90 -7.23 -14.74 5.39
CA ASP A 90 -7.00 -16.17 5.48
C ASP A 90 -6.58 -16.64 4.08
N PRO A 91 -5.45 -17.37 3.98
CA PRO A 91 -4.90 -17.79 2.70
C PRO A 91 -5.83 -18.74 1.94
#